data_AF-A0A7W1BT49-F1
#
_entry.id   AF-A0A7W1BT49-F1
#
_cell.length_a   1.000
_cell.length_b   1.000
_cell.length_c   1.000
_cell.angle_alpha   90.00
_cell.angle_beta   90.00
_cell.angle_gamma   90.00
#
_symmetry.space_group_name_H-M   'P 1'
#
loop_
_entity.id
_entity.type
_entity.pdbx_description
1 polymer ?
#
loop_
_entity_poly.entity_id
_entity_poly.type
_entity_poly.pdbx_seq_one_letter_code
_entity_poly.pdbx_strand_id
1 'polypeptide(L)'
;RLNELQPATSLWLKAGREILDRQFEEAAETFDEIGSVPDEAEARLRAGQVLLAAGHRAEAGEQFERALGFYRAVGATRYASRCEQAFADTA
;
A
#
# COMPACT_ATOMS: atom_id res chain seq x y z
N ARG A 1 -13.73 5.58 -37.44
CA ARG A 1 -14.21 4.79 -36.28
C ARG A 1 -13.47 5.35 -35.07
N LEU A 2 -14.03 6.35 -34.38
CA LEU A 2 -13.38 7.14 -33.31
C LEU A 2 -13.33 6.41 -31.96
N ASN A 3 -13.14 5.09 -31.96
CA ASN A 3 -13.25 4.25 -30.76
C ASN A 3 -11.93 3.56 -30.36
N GLU A 4 -10.80 3.96 -30.94
CA GLU A 4 -9.51 3.28 -30.75
C GLU A 4 -8.47 4.11 -29.98
N LEU A 5 -8.87 5.21 -29.35
CA LEU A 5 -8.01 6.00 -28.46
C LEU A 5 -8.67 6.16 -27.09
N GLN A 6 -8.98 5.05 -26.42
CA GLN A 6 -8.87 5.13 -24.96
C GLN A 6 -7.37 5.24 -24.69
N PRO A 7 -6.86 6.38 -24.18
CA PRO A 7 -5.47 6.43 -23.74
C PRO A 7 -5.31 5.28 -22.75
N ALA A 8 -4.31 4.41 -22.94
CA ALA A 8 -4.01 3.38 -21.96
C ALA A 8 -3.95 4.06 -20.59
N THR A 9 -4.88 3.74 -19.70
CA THR A 9 -4.95 4.36 -18.38
C THR A 9 -3.60 4.09 -17.72
N SER A 10 -2.80 5.14 -17.54
CA SER A 10 -1.48 5.02 -16.90
C SER A 10 -1.63 4.26 -15.60
N LEU A 11 -0.70 3.35 -15.28
CA LEU A 11 -0.71 2.65 -13.99
C LEU A 11 -0.72 3.65 -12.82
N TRP A 12 -0.12 4.83 -12.98
CA TRP A 12 -0.20 5.90 -11.99
C TRP A 12 -1.63 6.46 -11.82
N LEU A 13 -2.41 6.56 -12.89
CA LEU A 13 -3.83 6.96 -12.79
C LEU A 13 -4.68 5.85 -12.15
N LYS A 14 -4.36 4.58 -12.44
CA LYS A 14 -4.99 3.42 -11.78
C LYS A 14 -4.69 3.42 -10.28
N ALA A 15 -3.42 3.48 -9.89
CA ALA A 15 -3.01 3.52 -8.49
C ALA A 15 -3.60 4.73 -7.75
N GLY A 16 -3.60 5.91 -8.37
CA GLY A 16 -4.22 7.10 -7.81
C GLY A 16 -5.73 6.93 -7.56
N ARG A 17 -6.44 6.25 -8.47
CA ARG A 17 -7.87 5.91 -8.28
C ARG A 17 -8.08 4.93 -7.13
N GLU A 18 -7.27 3.87 -7.07
CA GLU A 18 -7.33 2.87 -6.00
C GLU A 18 -7.08 3.51 -4.63
N ILE A 19 -6.12 4.44 -4.53
CA ILE A 19 -5.89 5.24 -3.32
C ILE A 19 -7.11 6.07 -2.92
N LEU A 20 -7.77 6.73 -3.89
CA LEU A 20 -8.97 7.54 -3.61
C LEU A 20 -10.16 6.68 -3.17
N ASP A 21 -10.31 5.50 -3.77
CA ASP A 21 -11.36 4.52 -3.46
C ASP A 21 -11.03 3.68 -2.21
N ARG A 22 -9.89 3.94 -1.55
CA ARG A 22 -9.38 3.22 -0.37
C ARG A 22 -9.10 1.73 -0.61
N GLN A 23 -8.88 1.36 -1.86
CA GLN A 23 -8.43 0.05 -2.32
C GLN A 23 -6.90 -0.04 -2.16
N PHE A 24 -6.45 -0.03 -0.91
CA PHE A 24 -5.02 0.16 -0.61
C PHE A 24 -4.18 -1.07 -0.94
N GLU A 25 -4.75 -2.28 -0.89
CA GLU A 25 -4.05 -3.50 -1.29
C GLU A 25 -3.83 -3.51 -2.80
N GLU A 26 -4.86 -3.19 -3.56
CA GLU A 26 -4.79 -3.07 -5.02
C GLU A 26 -3.85 -1.94 -5.44
N ALA A 27 -3.90 -0.78 -4.77
CA ALA A 27 -2.95 0.30 -5.00
C ALA A 27 -1.51 -0.15 -4.75
N ALA A 28 -1.27 -0.95 -3.71
CA ALA A 28 0.06 -1.47 -3.42
C ALA A 28 0.55 -2.44 -4.50
N GLU A 29 -0.30 -3.34 -5.02
CA GLU A 29 0.05 -4.19 -6.16
C GLU A 29 0.35 -3.35 -7.42
N THR A 30 -0.47 -2.32 -7.69
CA THR A 30 -0.21 -1.43 -8.83
C THR A 30 1.09 -0.64 -8.66
N PHE A 31 1.45 -0.21 -7.45
CA PHE A 31 2.75 0.45 -7.19
C PHE A 31 3.95 -0.50 -7.31
N ASP A 32 3.78 -1.77 -6.95
CA ASP A 32 4.79 -2.81 -7.20
C ASP A 32 4.99 -3.01 -8.71
N GLU A 33 3.91 -3.10 -9.49
CA GLU A 33 3.99 -3.18 -10.96
C GLU A 33 4.69 -1.96 -11.59
N ILE A 34 4.49 -0.77 -11.03
CA ILE A 34 5.17 0.47 -11.44
C ILE A 34 6.66 0.45 -11.05
N GLY A 35 7.02 -0.29 -9.98
CA GLY A 35 8.33 -0.26 -9.35
C GLY A 35 8.53 0.91 -8.38
N SER A 36 7.46 1.56 -7.91
CA SER A 36 7.54 2.63 -6.92
C SER A 36 7.45 2.10 -5.50
N VAL A 37 8.58 1.59 -4.99
CA VAL A 37 8.69 1.01 -3.64
C VAL A 37 8.24 1.96 -2.51
N PRO A 38 8.53 3.29 -2.55
CA PRO A 38 8.02 4.20 -1.52
C PRO A 38 6.49 4.30 -1.48
N ASP A 39 5.84 4.33 -2.64
CA ASP A 39 4.38 4.41 -2.74
C ASP A 39 3.72 3.08 -2.39
N GLU A 40 4.32 1.95 -2.79
CA GLU A 40 3.91 0.61 -2.34
C GLU A 40 3.90 0.55 -0.81
N ALA A 41 5.00 0.92 -0.15
CA ALA A 41 5.12 0.82 1.30
C ALA A 41 4.06 1.67 2.04
N GLU A 42 3.75 2.87 1.55
CA GLU A 42 2.69 3.71 2.13
C GLU A 42 1.30 3.11 1.88
N ALA A 43 1.04 2.56 0.69
CA ALA A 43 -0.20 1.86 0.39
C ALA A 43 -0.38 0.61 1.28
N ARG A 44 0.67 -0.20 1.46
CA ARG A 44 0.70 -1.35 2.39
C ARG A 44 0.40 -0.93 3.83
N LEU A 45 1.02 0.14 4.32
CA LEU A 45 0.72 0.66 5.66
C LEU A 45 -0.75 1.05 5.83
N ARG A 46 -1.38 1.62 4.80
CA ARG A 46 -2.81 1.98 4.83
C ARG A 46 -3.72 0.75 4.71
N ALA A 47 -3.35 -0.21 3.87
CA ALA A 47 -4.04 -1.50 3.75
C ALA A 47 -4.10 -2.22 5.09
N GLY A 48 -2.95 -2.35 5.77
CA GLY A 48 -2.91 -2.96 7.10
C GLY A 48 -3.78 -2.22 8.12
N GLN A 49 -3.83 -0.88 8.09
CA GLN A 49 -4.70 -0.10 8.97
C GLN A 49 -6.19 -0.36 8.72
N VAL A 50 -6.61 -0.51 7.46
CA VAL A 50 -7.99 -0.83 7.10
C VAL A 50 -8.35 -2.25 7.53
N LEU A 51 -7.48 -3.23 7.26
CA LEU A 51 -7.66 -4.63 7.66
C LEU A 51 -7.76 -4.77 9.18
N LEU A 52 -6.87 -4.09 9.92
CA LEU A 52 -6.88 -4.10 11.38
C LEU A 52 -8.17 -3.51 11.94
N ALA A 53 -8.65 -2.40 11.37
CA ALA A 53 -9.93 -1.79 11.76
C ALA A 53 -11.14 -2.70 11.47
N ALA A 54 -11.04 -3.55 10.44
CA ALA A 54 -12.03 -4.56 10.09
C ALA A 54 -11.86 -5.89 10.88
N GLY A 55 -10.83 -6.01 11.73
CA GLY A 55 -10.58 -7.20 12.56
C GLY A 55 -9.76 -8.30 11.87
N HIS A 56 -9.30 -8.08 10.64
CA HIS A 56 -8.45 -8.97 9.86
C HIS A 56 -6.98 -8.84 10.29
N ARG A 57 -6.68 -9.32 11.51
CA ARG A 57 -5.37 -9.10 12.15
C ARG A 57 -4.20 -9.78 11.42
N ALA A 58 -4.40 -11.00 10.93
CA ALA A 58 -3.33 -11.74 10.25
C ALA A 58 -2.94 -11.05 8.94
N GLU A 59 -3.94 -10.73 8.12
CA GLU A 59 -3.76 -10.00 6.87
C GLU A 59 -3.16 -8.62 7.11
N ALA A 60 -3.58 -7.90 8.17
CA ALA A 60 -2.99 -6.62 8.54
C ALA A 60 -1.49 -6.75 8.87
N GLY A 61 -1.11 -7.79 9.61
CA GLY A 61 0.28 -8.08 9.95
C GLY A 61 1.16 -8.25 8.72
N GLU A 62 0.70 -9.00 7.71
CA GLU A 62 1.42 -9.19 6.45
C GLU A 62 1.68 -7.86 5.71
N GLN A 63 0.68 -6.98 5.65
CA GLN A 63 0.84 -5.66 5.02
C GLN A 63 1.85 -4.79 5.79
N PHE A 64 1.79 -4.78 7.12
CA PHE A 64 2.71 -4.01 7.96
C PHE A 64 4.15 -4.54 7.88
N GLU A 65 4.35 -5.85 7.80
CA GLU A 65 5.68 -6.45 7.66
C GLU A 65 6.36 -6.02 6.35
N ARG A 66 5.63 -6.06 5.23
CA ARG A 66 6.12 -5.59 3.93
C ARG A 66 6.51 -4.11 3.95
N ALA A 67 5.63 -3.24 4.49
CA ALA A 67 5.91 -1.81 4.63
C ALA A 67 7.14 -1.55 5.53
N LEU A 68 7.24 -2.27 6.66
CA LEU A 68 8.32 -2.13 7.62
C LEU A 68 9.68 -2.50 7.02
N GLY A 69 9.73 -3.55 6.18
CA GLY A 69 10.94 -3.96 5.47
C GLY A 69 11.56 -2.81 4.67
N PHE A 70 10.75 -2.11 3.88
CA PHE A 70 11.20 -0.94 3.13
C PHE A 70 11.64 0.22 4.04
N TYR A 71 10.79 0.63 5.00
CA TYR A 71 11.10 1.80 5.83
C TYR A 71 12.34 1.61 6.70
N ARG A 72 12.63 0.40 7.15
CA ARG A 72 13.90 0.06 7.82
C ARG A 72 15.08 0.18 6.85
N ALA A 73 14.97 -0.37 5.65
CA ALA A 73 16.05 -0.38 4.67
C ALA A 73 16.51 1.03 4.27
N VAL A 74 15.58 2.00 4.18
CA VAL A 74 15.89 3.40 3.80
C VAL A 74 16.11 4.32 5.00
N GLY A 75 16.06 3.82 6.24
CA GLY A 75 16.24 4.63 7.45
C GLY A 75 15.08 5.60 7.74
N ALA A 76 13.87 5.33 7.25
CA ALA A 76 12.68 6.13 7.49
C ALA A 76 12.10 5.88 8.89
N THR A 77 12.85 6.24 9.94
CA THR A 77 12.59 5.85 11.34
C THR A 77 11.17 6.15 11.80
N ARG A 78 10.61 7.32 11.44
CA ARG A 78 9.24 7.69 11.80
C ARG A 78 8.20 6.71 11.24
N TYR A 79 8.38 6.28 9.99
CA TYR A 79 7.45 5.36 9.32
C TYR A 79 7.65 3.92 9.83
N ALA A 80 8.90 3.50 10.04
CA ALA A 80 9.20 2.21 10.66
C ALA A 80 8.55 2.08 12.05
N SER A 81 8.70 3.08 12.92
CA SER A 81 8.05 3.07 14.24
C SER A 81 6.53 3.07 14.17
N ARG A 82 5.93 3.68 13.15
CA ARG A 82 4.48 3.63 12.92
C ARG A 82 4.03 2.24 12.49
N CYS A 83 4.76 1.56 11.59
CA CYS A 83 4.47 0.18 11.22
C CYS A 83 4.65 -0.78 12.40
N GLU A 84 5.70 -0.61 13.21
CA GLU A 84 5.95 -1.44 14.40
C GLU A 84 4.84 -1.34 15.44
N GLN A 85 4.35 -0.12 15.70
CA GLN A 85 3.19 0.09 16.58
C GLN A 85 1.95 -0.59 16.02
N ALA A 86 1.65 -0.38 14.73
CA ALA A 86 0.48 -0.98 14.10
C ALA A 86 0.56 -2.51 14.03
N PHE A 87 1.76 -3.08 13.85
CA PHE A 87 2.01 -4.52 13.90
C PHE A 87 1.84 -5.07 15.32
N ALA A 88 2.25 -4.35 16.36
CA ALA A 88 2.01 -4.77 17.74
C ALA A 88 0.51 -4.88 18.05
N ASP A 89 -0.32 -4.04 17.43
CA ASP A 89 -1.78 -4.06 17.59
C ASP A 89 -2.46 -5.25 16.88
N THR A 90 -1.73 -6.04 16.08
CA THR A 90 -2.25 -7.26 15.44
C THR A 90 -2.12 -8.51 16.32
N ALA A 91 -1.46 -8.41 17.48
CA ALA A 91 -1.36 -9.48 18.49
C ALA A 91 -2.65 -9.61 19.31
#